data_AF-A0A8S2YHW5-F1
#
_entry.id   AF-A0A8S2YHW5-F1
#
_cell.length_a   1.000
_cell.length_b   1.000
_cell.length_c   1.000
_cell.angle_alpha   90.00
_cell.angle_beta   90.00
_cell.angle_gamma   90.00
#
_symmetry.space_group_name_H-M   'P 1'
#
loop_
_entity.id
_entity.type
_entity.pdbx_description
1 polymer ?
#
loop_
_entity_poly.entity_id
_entity_poly.type
_entity_poly.pdbx_seq_one_letter_code
_entity_poly.pdbx_strand_id
1 'polypeptide(L)'
;MITKIEDKQLNESSDSSVDEDEEQQQKLQKPNIYNKYLPFYEEIKKQGFDSFNEICENLSKIIQLRELRPGFSLWSSKLQRYLLTLYN
;
A
#
# COMPACT_ATOMS: atom_id res chain seq x y z
N MET A 1 14.90 32.91 -34.19
CA MET A 1 15.38 31.54 -34.44
C MET A 1 15.88 31.01 -33.09
N ILE A 2 15.09 30.13 -32.44
CA ILE A 2 15.41 29.04 -31.46
C ILE A 2 16.37 29.40 -30.28
N THR A 3 16.09 29.22 -28.98
CA THR A 3 15.52 28.08 -28.21
C THR A 3 14.82 28.49 -26.90
N LYS A 4 13.75 27.76 -26.57
CA LYS A 4 13.12 27.58 -25.24
C LYS A 4 14.14 27.09 -24.18
N ILE A 5 13.93 27.46 -22.92
CA ILE A 5 13.96 26.56 -21.73
C ILE A 5 13.01 27.20 -20.72
N GLU A 6 11.98 26.42 -20.36
CA GLU A 6 10.99 26.66 -19.31
C GLU A 6 11.58 26.32 -17.92
N ASP A 7 10.77 26.54 -16.88
CA ASP A 7 10.90 25.99 -15.52
C ASP A 7 11.61 26.85 -14.46
N LYS A 8 10.96 27.97 -14.10
CA LYS A 8 11.05 28.48 -12.72
C LYS A 8 9.80 29.28 -12.33
N GLN A 9 8.74 28.58 -11.93
CA GLN A 9 7.66 29.13 -11.10
C GLN A 9 7.41 28.08 -10.01
N LEU A 10 7.92 28.28 -8.79
CA LEU A 10 7.23 28.97 -7.69
C LEU A 10 5.88 28.31 -7.36
N ASN A 11 5.82 27.50 -6.30
CA ASN A 11 5.22 27.94 -5.04
C ASN A 11 5.23 26.79 -4.02
N GLU A 12 6.05 26.95 -2.98
CA GLU A 12 5.88 26.27 -1.70
C GLU A 12 4.54 26.70 -1.10
N SER A 13 3.65 25.76 -0.85
CA SER A 13 2.53 25.96 0.07
C SER A 13 2.42 24.70 0.89
N SER A 14 2.79 24.88 2.15
CA SER A 14 2.93 23.92 3.22
C SER A 14 1.69 23.04 3.40
N ASP A 15 1.89 21.72 3.36
CA ASP A 15 1.08 20.78 4.14
C ASP A 15 2.05 20.00 5.03
N SER A 16 2.25 20.53 6.24
CA SER A 16 3.25 20.07 7.21
C SER A 16 2.77 18.85 8.00
N SER A 17 2.36 17.80 7.28
CA SER A 17 1.92 16.51 7.84
C SER A 17 2.47 15.30 7.09
N VAL A 18 3.31 15.48 6.07
CA VAL A 18 3.71 14.41 5.13
C VAL A 18 4.96 13.64 5.60
N ASP A 19 5.79 14.21 6.48
CA ASP A 19 7.14 13.68 6.71
C ASP A 19 7.20 12.40 7.57
N GLU A 20 6.27 12.20 8.51
CA GLU A 20 6.26 11.00 9.37
C GLU A 20 5.70 9.75 8.66
N ASP A 21 4.79 9.95 7.70
CA ASP A 21 4.20 8.87 6.91
C ASP A 21 5.16 8.34 5.84
N GLU A 22 6.09 9.17 5.36
CA GLU A 22 7.07 8.77 4.35
C GLU A 22 8.17 7.86 4.92
N GLU A 23 8.66 8.12 6.13
CA GLU A 23 9.69 7.27 6.76
C GLU A 23 9.18 5.84 7.05
N GLN A 24 7.90 5.70 7.39
CA GLN A 24 7.29 4.37 7.59
C GLN A 24 7.01 3.69 6.25
N GLN A 25 6.61 4.46 5.22
CA GLN A 25 6.45 3.95 3.85
C GLN A 25 7.78 3.49 3.22
N GLN A 26 8.94 4.04 3.64
CA GLN A 26 10.25 3.62 3.13
C GLN A 26 10.59 2.15 3.43
N LYS A 27 9.99 1.54 4.47
CA LYS A 27 10.18 0.11 4.77
C LYS A 27 9.10 -0.80 4.17
N LEU A 28 8.00 -0.25 3.67
CA LEU A 28 6.94 -1.03 3.05
C LEU A 28 7.24 -1.30 1.57
N GLN A 29 6.65 -2.38 1.04
CA GLN A 29 6.68 -2.64 -0.39
C GLN A 29 6.09 -1.42 -1.13
N LYS A 30 6.71 -0.98 -2.23
CA LYS A 30 6.29 0.23 -2.94
C LYS A 30 4.91 0.03 -3.58
N PRO A 31 3.86 0.77 -3.17
CA PRO A 31 2.53 0.64 -3.76
C PRO A 31 2.53 1.06 -5.22
N ASN A 32 1.53 0.60 -5.99
CA ASN A 32 1.35 1.06 -7.36
C ASN A 32 1.13 2.59 -7.36
N ILE A 33 1.99 3.29 -8.12
CA ILE A 33 2.04 4.76 -8.22
C ILE A 33 0.69 5.33 -8.67
N TYR A 34 -0.05 4.59 -9.50
CA TYR A 34 -1.33 5.03 -10.04
C TYR A 34 -2.46 5.06 -9.00
N ASN A 35 -2.34 4.31 -7.91
CA ASN A 35 -3.37 4.26 -6.87
C ASN A 35 -3.54 5.63 -6.20
N LYS A 36 -2.49 6.45 -6.14
CA LYS A 36 -2.53 7.81 -5.57
C LYS A 36 -3.46 8.77 -6.34
N TYR A 37 -3.79 8.47 -7.60
CA TYR A 37 -4.69 9.30 -8.41
C TYR A 37 -6.16 8.87 -8.31
N LEU A 38 -6.46 7.81 -7.55
CA LEU A 38 -7.83 7.38 -7.35
C LEU A 38 -8.55 8.35 -6.37
N PRO A 39 -9.78 8.78 -6.69
CA PRO A 39 -10.57 9.65 -5.80
C PRO A 39 -10.81 9.06 -4.40
N PHE A 40 -10.71 7.74 -4.27
CA PHE A 40 -10.95 6.96 -3.05
C PHE A 40 -9.66 6.29 -2.54
N TYR A 41 -8.49 6.87 -2.84
CA TYR A 41 -7.19 6.32 -2.44
C TYR A 41 -7.06 6.12 -0.92
N GLU A 42 -7.46 7.11 -0.12
CA GLU A 42 -7.35 7.03 1.34
C GLU A 42 -8.25 5.92 1.93
N GLU A 43 -9.43 5.74 1.35
CA GLU A 43 -10.36 4.67 1.75
C GLU A 43 -9.79 3.29 1.39
N ILE A 44 -9.20 3.15 0.20
CA ILE A 44 -8.50 1.91 -0.22
C ILE A 44 -7.30 1.64 0.67
N LYS A 45 -6.50 2.66 0.98
CA LYS A 45 -5.30 2.54 1.81
C LYS A 45 -5.68 2.00 3.20
N LYS A 46 -6.71 2.60 3.81
CA LYS A 46 -7.26 2.14 5.09
C LYS A 46 -7.79 0.71 5.01
N GLN A 47 -8.67 0.43 4.05
CA GLN A 47 -9.24 -0.90 3.85
C GLN A 47 -8.16 -1.95 3.56
N GLY A 48 -7.11 -1.58 2.83
CA GLY A 48 -5.98 -2.43 2.53
C GLY A 48 -5.20 -2.80 3.80
N PHE A 49 -4.93 -1.82 4.67
CA PHE A 49 -4.29 -2.06 5.96
C PHE A 49 -5.12 -2.97 6.86
N ASP A 50 -6.44 -2.74 6.94
CA ASP A 50 -7.37 -3.58 7.70
C ASP A 50 -7.38 -5.02 7.16
N SER A 51 -7.43 -5.18 5.83
CA SER A 51 -7.38 -6.48 5.17
C SER A 51 -6.06 -7.22 5.40
N PHE A 52 -4.94 -6.49 5.41
CA PHE A 52 -3.63 -7.05 5.70
C PHE A 52 -3.54 -7.56 7.13
N ASN A 53 -4.02 -6.78 8.10
CA ASN A 53 -4.07 -7.18 9.50
C ASN A 53 -4.91 -8.45 9.70
N GLU A 54 -6.08 -8.53 9.05
CA GLU A 54 -6.94 -9.72 9.08
C GLU A 54 -6.20 -10.96 8.53
N ILE A 55 -5.49 -10.82 7.40
CA ILE A 55 -4.73 -11.93 6.80
C ILE A 55 -3.62 -12.40 7.75
N CYS A 56 -2.86 -11.48 8.34
CA CYS A 56 -1.79 -11.80 9.28
C CYS A 56 -2.31 -12.48 10.55
N GLU A 57 -3.41 -11.98 11.12
CA GLU A 57 -4.02 -12.55 12.31
C GLU A 57 -4.50 -13.99 12.05
N ASN A 58 -5.19 -14.21 10.92
CA ASN A 58 -5.69 -15.53 10.58
C ASN A 58 -4.57 -16.51 10.21
N LEU A 59 -3.51 -16.08 9.52
CA LEU A 59 -2.33 -16.90 9.28
C LEU A 59 -1.66 -17.33 10.59
N SER A 60 -1.49 -16.40 11.53
CA SER A 60 -0.94 -16.69 12.86
C SER A 60 -1.79 -17.72 13.61
N LYS A 61 -3.11 -17.52 13.67
CA LYS A 61 -4.05 -18.45 14.29
C LYS A 61 -3.99 -19.84 13.66
N ILE A 62 -3.91 -19.93 12.34
CA ILE A 62 -3.83 -21.21 11.63
C ILE A 62 -2.54 -21.96 11.94
N ILE A 63 -1.41 -21.25 12.01
CA ILE A 63 -0.12 -21.84 12.39
C ILE A 63 -0.19 -22.36 13.83
N GLN A 64 -0.79 -21.59 14.75
CA GLN A 64 -0.99 -22.01 16.14
C GLN A 64 -1.89 -23.25 16.24
N LEU A 65 -2.96 -23.32 15.43
CA LEU A 65 -3.88 -24.45 15.35
C LEU A 65 -3.29 -25.66 14.58
N ARG A 66 -2.14 -25.49 13.92
CA ARG A 66 -1.50 -26.49 13.04
C ARG A 66 -2.39 -26.97 11.88
N GLU A 67 -3.37 -26.16 11.48
CA GLU A 67 -4.28 -26.47 10.37
C GLU A 67 -3.68 -26.09 9.00
N LEU A 68 -2.80 -26.92 8.48
CA LEU A 68 -2.11 -26.66 7.20
C LEU A 68 -3.03 -26.75 5.97
N ARG A 69 -4.22 -27.36 6.07
CA ARG A 69 -5.26 -27.38 5.01
C ARG A 69 -6.64 -27.50 5.67
N PRO A 70 -7.68 -26.75 5.24
CA PRO A 70 -7.77 -25.80 4.12
C PRO A 70 -7.39 -24.34 4.46
N GLY A 71 -7.25 -23.99 5.75
CA GLY A 71 -7.08 -22.61 6.20
C GLY A 71 -5.86 -21.93 5.60
N PHE A 72 -4.68 -22.55 5.71
CA PHE A 72 -3.44 -21.94 5.21
C PHE A 72 -3.50 -21.65 3.71
N SER A 73 -4.08 -22.55 2.91
CA SER A 73 -4.21 -22.36 1.46
C SER A 73 -5.12 -21.18 1.10
N LEU A 74 -6.19 -20.95 1.89
CA LEU A 74 -7.11 -19.84 1.66
C LEU A 74 -6.44 -18.49 1.94
N TRP A 75 -5.81 -18.36 3.11
CA TRP A 75 -5.24 -17.09 3.54
C TRP A 75 -3.93 -16.75 2.82
N SER A 76 -3.12 -17.74 2.44
CA SER A 76 -1.99 -17.52 1.54
C SER A 76 -2.41 -17.06 0.15
N SER A 77 -3.50 -17.62 -0.40
CA SER A 77 -4.06 -17.15 -1.68
C SER A 77 -4.62 -15.73 -1.59
N LYS A 78 -5.29 -15.38 -0.48
CA LYS A 78 -5.74 -14.00 -0.21
C LYS A 78 -4.57 -13.02 -0.13
N LEU A 79 -3.49 -13.39 0.56
CA LEU A 79 -2.26 -12.58 0.63
C LEU A 79 -1.65 -12.35 -0.75
N GLN A 80 -1.52 -13.42 -1.55
CA GLN A 80 -0.98 -13.30 -2.91
C GLN A 80 -1.82 -12.36 -3.78
N ARG A 81 -3.15 -12.42 -3.66
CA ARG A 81 -4.06 -11.50 -4.36
C ARG A 81 -3.87 -10.06 -3.86
N TYR A 82 -3.78 -9.83 -2.56
CA TYR A 82 -3.52 -8.52 -1.98
C TYR A 82 -2.25 -7.87 -2.57
N LEU A 83 -1.17 -8.65 -2.63
CA LEU A 83 0.10 -8.20 -3.20
C LEU A 83 -0.01 -7.85 -4.69
N LEU A 84 -0.66 -8.71 -5.48
CA LEU A 84 -0.82 -8.50 -6.92
C LEU A 84 -1.70 -7.29 -7.27
N THR A 85 -2.73 -7.01 -6.46
CA THR A 85 -3.74 -5.99 -6.81
C THR A 85 -3.30 -4.58 -6.42
N LEU A 86 -2.46 -4.44 -5.38
CA LEU A 86 -2.09 -3.13 -4.83
C LEU A 86 -0.64 -2.71 -5.15
N TYR A 87 0.25 -3.65 -5.48
CA TYR A 87 1.69 -3.39 -5.61
C TYR A 87 2.27 -3.69 -7.01
N ASN A 88 1.44 -4.09 -7.98
CA ASN A 88 1.86 -4.35 -9.36
C ASN A 88 1.39 -3.24 -10.28
#